data_AF-A0A421DUC3-F1
#
_entry.id   AF-A0A421DUC3-F1
#
_cell.length_a   1.000
_cell.length_b   1.000
_cell.length_c   1.000
_cell.angle_alpha   90.00
_cell.angle_beta   90.00
_cell.angle_gamma   90.00
#
_symmetry.space_group_name_H-M   'P 1'
#
loop_
_entity.id
_entity.type
_entity.pdbx_description
1 polymer ?
#
loop_
_entity_poly.entity_id
_entity_poly.type
_entity_poly.pdbx_seq_one_letter_code
_entity_poly.pdbx_strand_id
1 'polypeptide(L)'
;IANLSIHLRTRKEMSNVDAHWELIEAIKTMRDAVAPQTLLTINGDIPDRQKGLELAAKYGVDGIMIGRGIFNNPFAFEKEPREHTSKELLDLLRLHLTLFDTYSKDETKRFKRLHRFFKIYVRGIKAASELRNKLMQTQSTDEVRALLDTFEAQLEENEQ
;
A
#
# COMPACT_ATOMS: atom_id res chain seq x y z
N ILE A 1 8.64 -1.01 -27.23
CA ILE A 1 8.06 -1.03 -25.86
C ILE A 1 8.24 0.37 -25.28
N ALA A 2 7.19 1.00 -24.77
CA ALA A 2 7.30 2.36 -24.22
C ALA A 2 7.97 2.38 -22.83
N ASN A 3 7.67 1.39 -21.98
CA ASN A 3 8.24 1.25 -20.65
C ASN A 3 8.44 -0.23 -20.30
N LEU A 4 9.56 -0.54 -19.67
CA LEU A 4 9.89 -1.83 -19.11
C LEU A 4 9.89 -1.72 -17.58
N SER A 5 8.98 -2.42 -16.93
CA SER A 5 8.96 -2.52 -15.47
C SER A 5 9.63 -3.82 -15.01
N ILE A 6 10.64 -3.72 -14.15
CA ILE A 6 11.36 -4.89 -13.63
C ILE A 6 11.16 -4.98 -12.12
N HIS A 7 10.55 -6.08 -11.69
CA HIS A 7 10.67 -6.51 -10.30
C HIS A 7 12.05 -7.13 -10.12
N LEU A 8 12.85 -6.60 -9.18
CA LEU A 8 14.25 -6.97 -8.95
C LEU A 8 14.39 -8.29 -8.16
N ARG A 9 13.65 -9.30 -8.59
CA ARG A 9 13.74 -10.68 -8.12
C ARG A 9 13.42 -11.63 -9.26
N THR A 10 14.01 -12.80 -9.22
CA THR A 10 13.60 -13.92 -10.05
C THR A 10 12.24 -14.45 -9.59
N ARG A 11 11.58 -15.18 -10.50
CA ARG A 11 10.34 -15.88 -10.17
C ARG A 11 10.48 -16.88 -9.03
N LYS A 12 11.64 -17.54 -8.90
CA LYS A 12 11.87 -18.60 -7.90
C LYS A 12 12.03 -18.05 -6.48
N GLU A 13 12.60 -16.85 -6.36
CA GLU A 13 12.79 -16.14 -5.10
C GLU A 13 11.48 -15.67 -4.48
N MET A 14 10.46 -15.41 -5.33
CA MET A 14 9.17 -14.88 -4.91
C MET A 14 9.34 -13.61 -4.06
N SER A 15 9.06 -13.69 -2.76
CA SER A 15 9.17 -12.61 -1.77
C SER A 15 10.09 -13.01 -0.61
N ASN A 16 10.89 -14.05 -0.77
CA ASN A 16 11.64 -14.71 0.30
C ASN A 16 13.03 -14.11 0.56
N VAL A 17 13.53 -13.28 -0.35
CA VAL A 17 14.83 -12.60 -0.25
C VAL A 17 14.65 -11.12 -0.55
N ASP A 18 15.62 -10.28 -0.24
CA ASP A 18 15.58 -8.86 -0.57
C ASP A 18 15.61 -8.65 -2.09
N ALA A 19 15.03 -7.55 -2.55
CA ALA A 19 15.12 -7.14 -3.94
C ALA A 19 16.57 -6.76 -4.29
N HIS A 20 17.04 -7.28 -5.43
CA HIS A 20 18.41 -7.13 -5.92
C HIS A 20 18.66 -5.74 -6.54
N TRP A 21 18.70 -4.70 -5.71
CA TRP A 21 18.94 -3.32 -6.14
C TRP A 21 20.32 -3.12 -6.76
N GLU A 22 21.30 -3.95 -6.40
CA GLU A 22 22.64 -3.95 -6.98
C GLU A 22 22.64 -4.26 -8.49
N LEU A 23 21.59 -4.90 -9.01
CA LEU A 23 21.48 -5.24 -10.44
C LEU A 23 20.95 -4.10 -11.31
N ILE A 24 20.47 -3.01 -10.71
CA ILE A 24 19.78 -1.93 -11.46
C ILE A 24 20.71 -1.31 -12.53
N GLU A 25 21.99 -1.09 -12.20
CA GLU A 25 22.95 -0.52 -13.15
C GLU A 25 23.17 -1.44 -14.36
N ALA A 26 23.42 -2.73 -14.12
CA ALA A 26 23.60 -3.71 -15.18
C ALA A 26 22.36 -3.81 -16.08
N ILE A 27 21.17 -3.82 -15.47
CA ILE A 27 19.88 -3.82 -16.19
C ILE A 27 19.73 -2.58 -17.06
N LYS A 28 20.04 -1.41 -16.53
CA LYS A 28 19.97 -0.14 -17.27
C LYS A 28 20.94 -0.13 -18.44
N THR A 29 22.20 -0.53 -18.25
CA THR A 29 23.18 -0.65 -19.33
C THR A 29 22.71 -1.58 -20.43
N MET A 30 22.14 -2.74 -20.08
CA MET A 30 21.56 -3.67 -21.07
C MET A 30 20.39 -3.05 -21.82
N ARG A 31 19.47 -2.37 -21.11
CA ARG A 31 18.35 -1.66 -21.73
C ARG A 31 18.86 -0.59 -22.68
N ASP A 32 19.83 0.24 -22.28
CA ASP A 32 20.38 1.33 -23.08
C ASP A 32 21.06 0.82 -24.36
N ALA A 33 21.70 -0.36 -24.33
CA ALA A 33 22.31 -0.98 -25.50
C ALA A 33 21.29 -1.57 -26.49
N VAL A 34 20.16 -2.09 -25.99
CA VAL A 34 19.17 -2.81 -26.81
C VAL A 34 18.04 -1.89 -27.30
N ALA A 35 17.55 -1.01 -26.44
CA ALA A 35 16.39 -0.16 -26.67
C ALA A 35 16.46 1.12 -25.81
N PRO A 36 17.38 2.06 -26.11
CA PRO A 36 17.61 3.26 -25.30
C PRO A 36 16.38 4.16 -25.13
N GLN A 37 15.42 4.08 -26.04
CA GLN A 37 14.16 4.82 -26.01
C GLN A 37 13.09 4.22 -25.09
N THR A 38 13.28 2.98 -24.61
CA THR A 38 12.32 2.33 -23.70
C THR A 38 12.54 2.86 -22.29
N LEU A 39 11.54 3.42 -21.64
CA LEU A 39 11.66 3.84 -20.23
C LEU A 39 11.88 2.63 -19.30
N LEU A 40 12.59 2.82 -18.19
CA LEU A 40 12.87 1.78 -17.20
C LEU A 40 12.27 2.14 -15.85
N THR A 41 11.29 1.35 -15.43
CA THR A 41 10.68 1.43 -14.10
C THR A 41 11.18 0.26 -13.24
N ILE A 42 11.65 0.54 -12.03
CA ILE A 42 12.08 -0.53 -11.10
C ILE A 42 11.06 -0.76 -9.99
N ASN A 43 11.00 -2.00 -9.52
CA ASN A 43 10.13 -2.47 -8.45
C ASN A 43 10.87 -3.49 -7.56
N GLY A 44 10.44 -3.59 -6.32
CA GLY A 44 10.95 -4.56 -5.35
C GLY A 44 11.43 -3.87 -4.09
N ASP A 45 10.77 -4.15 -2.97
CA ASP A 45 11.09 -3.68 -1.61
C ASP A 45 11.25 -2.18 -1.41
N ILE A 46 10.63 -1.39 -2.29
CA ILE A 46 10.57 0.06 -2.12
C ILE A 46 9.41 0.35 -1.14
N PRO A 47 9.69 0.85 0.08
CA PRO A 47 8.68 1.05 1.11
C PRO A 47 7.79 2.27 0.85
N ASP A 48 8.37 3.34 0.31
CA ASP A 48 7.75 4.66 0.19
C ASP A 48 8.39 5.50 -0.93
N ARG A 49 7.79 6.67 -1.17
CA ARG A 49 8.21 7.64 -2.18
C ARG A 49 9.62 8.15 -1.91
N GLN A 50 9.99 8.39 -0.66
CA GLN A 50 11.31 8.93 -0.32
C GLN A 50 12.40 7.95 -0.76
N LYS A 51 12.31 6.68 -0.36
CA LYS A 51 13.25 5.64 -0.80
C LYS A 51 13.21 5.47 -2.31
N GLY A 52 12.03 5.55 -2.92
CA GLY A 52 11.89 5.53 -4.38
C GLY A 52 12.69 6.62 -5.07
N LEU A 53 12.58 7.87 -4.61
CA LEU A 53 13.32 9.00 -5.17
C LEU A 53 14.83 8.87 -4.97
N GLU A 54 15.29 8.35 -3.82
CA GLU A 54 16.71 8.06 -3.59
C GLU A 54 17.25 7.05 -4.62
N LEU A 55 16.52 5.97 -4.89
CA LEU A 55 16.90 4.98 -5.89
C LEU A 55 16.86 5.55 -7.32
N ALA A 56 15.84 6.35 -7.62
CA ALA A 56 15.72 7.03 -8.91
C ALA A 56 16.90 7.96 -9.17
N ALA A 57 17.27 8.78 -8.17
CA ALA A 57 18.42 9.67 -8.25
C ALA A 57 19.74 8.91 -8.35
N LYS A 58 19.90 7.83 -7.57
CA LYS A 58 21.12 7.02 -7.55
C LYS A 58 21.38 6.33 -8.89
N TYR A 59 20.36 5.71 -9.47
CA TYR A 59 20.54 4.86 -10.66
C TYR A 59 20.11 5.54 -11.97
N GLY A 60 19.47 6.70 -11.90
CA GLY A 60 18.94 7.42 -13.05
C GLY A 60 17.91 6.61 -13.83
N VAL A 61 17.00 5.92 -13.13
CA VAL A 61 15.88 5.19 -13.73
C VAL A 61 14.71 6.12 -13.98
N ASP A 62 13.86 5.78 -14.94
CA ASP A 62 12.77 6.63 -15.41
C ASP A 62 11.52 6.56 -14.51
N GLY A 63 11.39 5.48 -13.72
CA GLY A 63 10.23 5.27 -12.87
C GLY A 63 10.49 4.36 -11.67
N ILE A 64 9.62 4.52 -10.67
CA ILE A 64 9.59 3.71 -9.46
C ILE A 64 8.18 3.17 -9.28
N MET A 65 8.08 1.88 -8.98
CA MET A 65 6.82 1.25 -8.60
C MET A 65 6.88 0.76 -7.16
N ILE A 66 5.93 1.21 -6.34
CA ILE A 66 5.74 0.75 -4.96
C ILE A 66 4.63 -0.30 -4.97
N GLY A 67 4.96 -1.52 -4.56
CA GLY A 67 4.02 -2.63 -4.45
C GLY A 67 3.57 -2.84 -3.01
N ARG A 68 4.29 -3.71 -2.29
CA ARG A 68 3.93 -4.09 -0.92
C ARG A 68 4.04 -2.96 0.11
N GLY A 69 4.78 -1.89 -0.20
CA GLY A 69 4.91 -0.71 0.67
C GLY A 69 3.57 -0.17 1.15
N ILE A 70 2.54 -0.17 0.30
CA ILE A 70 1.19 0.32 0.64
C ILE A 70 0.48 -0.49 1.73
N PHE A 71 0.81 -1.77 1.90
CA PHE A 71 0.24 -2.59 2.96
C PHE A 71 0.87 -2.31 4.33
N ASN A 72 2.04 -1.67 4.33
CA ASN A 72 2.70 -1.19 5.52
C ASN A 72 2.37 0.28 5.76
N ASN A 73 2.38 1.12 4.75
CA ASN A 73 2.08 2.54 4.87
C ASN A 73 1.06 2.94 3.80
N PRO A 74 -0.21 3.19 4.13
CA PRO A 74 -1.18 3.63 3.13
C PRO A 74 -0.84 5.00 2.53
N PHE A 75 0.00 5.78 3.22
CA PHE A 75 0.54 7.08 2.79
C PHE A 75 1.92 6.97 2.13
N ALA A 76 2.32 5.77 1.67
CA ALA A 76 3.63 5.53 1.05
C ALA A 76 3.98 6.44 -0.14
N PHE A 77 3.00 7.13 -0.74
CA PHE A 77 3.21 8.03 -1.88
C PHE A 77 3.27 9.52 -1.50
N GLU A 78 3.12 9.87 -0.22
CA GLU A 78 3.14 11.28 0.20
C GLU A 78 4.47 11.96 -0.10
N LYS A 79 4.39 13.25 -0.42
CA LYS A 79 5.57 14.04 -0.77
C LYS A 79 6.46 14.29 0.43
N GLU A 80 5.84 14.66 1.54
CA GLU A 80 6.46 14.97 2.82
C GLU A 80 6.01 13.91 3.83
N PRO A 81 6.85 12.90 4.14
CA PRO A 81 6.48 11.86 5.09
C PRO A 81 6.22 12.44 6.48
N ARG A 82 5.14 12.00 7.10
CA ARG A 82 4.81 12.35 8.49
C ARG A 82 4.09 11.20 9.19
N GLU A 83 3.99 11.32 10.50
CA GLU A 83 3.11 10.47 11.27
C GLU A 83 1.65 10.86 11.03
N HIS A 84 0.79 9.84 10.94
CA HIS A 84 -0.66 10.01 10.80
C HIS A 84 -1.36 9.50 12.05
N THR A 85 -2.38 10.23 12.45
CA THR A 85 -3.22 9.89 13.59
C THR A 85 -4.07 8.66 13.28
N SER A 86 -4.52 7.96 14.33
CA SER A 86 -5.53 6.91 14.22
C SER A 86 -6.77 7.39 13.46
N LYS A 87 -7.19 8.64 13.72
CA LYS A 87 -8.33 9.26 13.04
C LYS A 87 -8.14 9.35 11.53
N GLU A 88 -7.00 9.86 11.07
CA GLU A 88 -6.70 9.95 9.63
C GLU A 88 -6.69 8.57 8.93
N LEU A 89 -6.21 7.53 9.62
CA LEU A 89 -6.24 6.17 9.09
C LEU A 89 -7.66 5.61 8.99
N LEU A 90 -8.50 5.85 10.01
CA LEU A 90 -9.91 5.44 10.00
C LEU A 90 -10.73 6.21 8.96
N ASP A 91 -10.48 7.51 8.81
CA ASP A 91 -11.09 8.34 7.76
C ASP A 91 -10.69 7.84 6.37
N LEU A 92 -9.44 7.42 6.18
CA LEU A 92 -8.98 6.81 4.93
C LEU A 92 -9.65 5.45 4.66
N LEU A 93 -9.90 4.65 5.69
CA LEU A 93 -10.71 3.43 5.56
C LEU A 93 -12.14 3.78 5.12
N ARG A 94 -12.79 4.77 5.74
CA ARG A 94 -14.13 5.23 5.34
C ARG A 94 -14.16 5.68 3.87
N LEU A 95 -13.16 6.44 3.43
CA LEU A 95 -13.02 6.83 2.03
C LEU A 95 -12.91 5.60 1.12
N HIS A 96 -12.10 4.61 1.48
CA HIS A 96 -11.97 3.37 0.71
C HIS A 96 -13.32 2.62 0.61
N LEU A 97 -14.09 2.53 1.70
CA LEU A 97 -15.43 1.92 1.68
C LEU A 97 -16.37 2.69 0.75
N THR A 98 -16.37 4.02 0.82
CA THR A 98 -17.21 4.87 -0.05
C THR A 98 -16.86 4.71 -1.53
N LEU A 99 -15.57 4.70 -1.87
CA LEU A 99 -15.12 4.44 -3.23
C LEU A 99 -15.46 3.02 -3.69
N PHE A 100 -15.37 2.04 -2.79
CA PHE A 100 -15.76 0.67 -3.08
C PHE A 100 -17.24 0.60 -3.45
N ASP A 101 -18.13 1.19 -2.65
CA ASP A 101 -19.57 1.22 -2.92
C ASP A 101 -19.88 1.96 -4.23
N THR A 102 -19.20 3.09 -4.47
CA THR A 102 -19.38 3.91 -5.69
C THR A 102 -19.07 3.15 -6.98
N TYR A 103 -18.02 2.32 -6.97
CA TYR A 103 -17.51 1.69 -8.20
C TYR A 103 -17.78 0.18 -8.30
N SER A 104 -18.30 -0.47 -7.26
CA SER A 104 -18.55 -1.91 -7.25
C SER A 104 -20.00 -2.24 -7.59
N LYS A 105 -20.27 -2.57 -8.86
CA LYS A 105 -21.61 -2.97 -9.34
C LYS A 105 -22.17 -4.30 -8.80
N ASP A 106 -21.36 -5.07 -8.05
CA ASP A 106 -21.72 -6.38 -7.47
C ASP A 106 -21.14 -6.42 -6.05
N GLU A 107 -21.89 -5.86 -5.10
CA GLU A 107 -21.42 -5.49 -3.75
C GLU A 107 -21.08 -6.71 -2.88
N THR A 108 -21.96 -7.71 -2.84
CA THR A 108 -21.87 -8.84 -1.90
C THR A 108 -20.75 -9.83 -2.23
N LYS A 109 -20.50 -10.11 -3.52
CA LYS A 109 -19.42 -11.03 -3.91
C LYS A 109 -18.03 -10.43 -3.76
N ARG A 110 -17.92 -9.11 -3.68
CA ARG A 110 -16.64 -8.39 -3.70
C ARG A 110 -16.21 -7.90 -2.33
N PHE A 111 -17.14 -7.72 -1.39
CA PHE A 111 -16.87 -7.17 -0.07
C PHE A 111 -15.76 -7.93 0.68
N LYS A 112 -15.79 -9.27 0.70
CA LYS A 112 -14.76 -10.09 1.38
C LYS A 112 -13.32 -9.80 0.91
N ARG A 113 -13.12 -9.21 -0.27
CA ARG A 113 -11.79 -8.79 -0.74
C ARG A 113 -11.26 -7.55 -0.01
N LEU A 114 -12.12 -6.78 0.66
CA LEU A 114 -11.73 -5.61 1.44
C LEU A 114 -11.02 -5.98 2.74
N HIS A 115 -11.36 -7.14 3.33
CA HIS A 115 -10.78 -7.62 4.59
C HIS A 115 -9.25 -7.60 4.60
N ARG A 116 -8.60 -7.92 3.47
CA ARG A 116 -7.13 -7.90 3.35
C ARG A 116 -6.51 -6.51 3.57
N PHE A 117 -7.29 -5.44 3.39
CA PHE A 117 -6.83 -4.06 3.54
C PHE A 117 -7.09 -3.50 4.94
N PHE A 118 -8.06 -4.03 5.70
CA PHE A 118 -8.46 -3.47 6.99
C PHE A 118 -7.30 -3.37 7.98
N LYS A 119 -6.42 -4.37 8.01
CA LYS A 119 -5.21 -4.38 8.86
C LYS A 119 -4.31 -3.15 8.62
N ILE A 120 -4.31 -2.59 7.42
CA ILE A 120 -3.48 -1.44 7.06
C ILE A 120 -3.91 -0.21 7.86
N TYR A 121 -5.21 0.00 7.99
CA TYR A 121 -5.80 1.21 8.60
C TYR A 121 -5.82 1.16 10.13
N VAL A 122 -6.01 -0.02 10.70
CA VAL A 122 -6.13 -0.16 12.18
C VAL A 122 -4.79 -0.46 12.86
N ARG A 123 -3.68 -0.29 12.15
CA ARG A 123 -2.34 -0.53 12.68
C ARG A 123 -1.92 0.62 13.60
N GLY A 124 -1.27 0.29 14.71
CA GLY A 124 -0.73 1.29 15.66
C GLY A 124 -1.77 1.87 16.62
N ILE A 125 -3.06 1.57 16.42
CA ILE A 125 -4.12 2.00 17.32
C ILE A 125 -4.10 1.12 18.59
N LYS A 126 -4.02 1.76 19.76
CA LYS A 126 -4.07 1.09 21.08
C LYS A 126 -5.39 0.31 21.20
N ALA A 127 -5.33 -0.89 21.78
CA ALA A 127 -6.49 -1.78 21.96
C ALA A 127 -7.21 -2.25 20.66
N ALA A 128 -6.69 -1.97 19.47
CA ALA A 128 -7.33 -2.37 18.20
C ALA A 128 -7.22 -3.87 17.85
N SER A 129 -6.76 -4.73 18.76
CA SER A 129 -6.82 -6.19 18.54
C SER A 129 -8.26 -6.68 18.42
N GLU A 130 -9.15 -6.18 19.27
CA GLU A 130 -10.56 -6.55 19.22
C GLU A 130 -11.26 -5.99 17.98
N LEU A 131 -10.99 -4.72 17.66
CA LEU A 131 -11.48 -4.08 16.43
C LEU A 131 -11.08 -4.87 15.18
N ARG A 132 -9.81 -5.29 15.09
CA ARG A 132 -9.32 -6.12 13.98
C ARG A 132 -10.11 -7.41 13.83
N ASN A 133 -10.38 -8.11 14.92
CA ASN A 133 -11.12 -9.36 14.88
C ASN A 133 -12.57 -9.14 14.42
N LYS A 134 -13.23 -8.10 14.95
CA LYS A 134 -14.60 -7.74 14.55
C LYS A 134 -14.68 -7.33 13.08
N LEU A 135 -13.72 -6.54 12.60
CA LEU A 135 -13.65 -6.13 11.18
C LEU A 135 -13.59 -7.32 10.22
N MET A 136 -12.87 -8.38 10.58
CA MET A 136 -12.78 -9.60 9.75
C MET A 136 -14.07 -10.44 9.74
N GLN A 137 -15.02 -10.17 10.64
CA GLN A 137 -16.31 -10.87 10.71
C GLN A 137 -17.44 -10.15 9.96
N THR A 138 -17.25 -8.87 9.66
CA THR A 138 -18.22 -8.06 8.90
C THR A 138 -18.54 -8.67 7.54
N GLN A 139 -19.74 -8.38 7.02
CA GLN A 139 -20.26 -8.85 5.73
C GLN A 139 -20.63 -7.71 4.76
N SER A 140 -20.61 -6.46 5.21
CA SER A 140 -20.93 -5.29 4.39
C SER A 140 -20.10 -4.06 4.77
N THR A 141 -20.04 -3.08 3.87
CA THR A 141 -19.38 -1.79 4.13
C THR A 141 -20.08 -1.00 5.24
N ASP A 142 -21.40 -1.14 5.37
CA ASP A 142 -22.18 -0.52 6.45
C ASP A 142 -21.89 -1.10 7.83
N GLU A 143 -21.74 -2.43 7.93
CA GLU A 143 -21.30 -3.06 9.18
C GLU A 143 -19.92 -2.58 9.62
N VAL A 144 -19.01 -2.37 8.66
CA VAL A 144 -17.69 -1.80 8.95
C VAL A 144 -17.84 -0.38 9.50
N ARG A 145 -18.62 0.48 8.85
CA ARG A 145 -18.82 1.88 9.29
C ARG A 145 -19.40 1.95 10.70
N ALA A 146 -20.44 1.17 10.99
CA ALA A 146 -21.06 1.13 12.31
C ALA A 146 -20.07 0.66 13.40
N LEU A 147 -19.22 -0.32 13.06
CA LEU A 147 -18.17 -0.78 13.96
C LEU A 147 -17.10 0.30 14.23
N LEU A 148 -16.73 1.08 13.21
CA LEU A 148 -15.80 2.20 13.37
C LEU A 148 -16.41 3.30 14.23
N ASP A 149 -17.69 3.66 14.02
CA ASP A 149 -18.39 4.67 14.82
C ASP A 149 -18.41 4.30 16.30
N THR A 150 -18.72 3.03 16.60
CA THR A 150 -18.71 2.49 17.97
C THR A 150 -17.32 2.57 18.59
N PHE A 151 -16.28 2.23 17.81
CA PHE A 151 -14.91 2.23 18.30
C PHE A 151 -14.40 3.65 18.58
N GLU A 152 -14.70 4.62 17.72
CA GLU A 152 -14.31 6.02 17.91
C GLU A 152 -15.01 6.62 19.14
N ALA A 153 -16.31 6.36 19.34
CA ALA A 153 -17.02 6.80 20.54
C ALA A 153 -16.37 6.26 21.84
N GLN A 154 -15.96 4.99 21.84
CA GLN A 154 -15.25 4.38 22.98
C GLN A 154 -13.88 5.00 23.22
N LEU A 155 -13.17 5.45 22.18
CA LEU A 155 -11.89 6.13 22.36
C LEU A 155 -12.09 7.49 23.01
N GLU A 156 -13.09 8.26 22.57
CA GLU A 156 -13.42 9.57 23.14
C GLU A 156 -13.82 9.48 24.62
N GLU A 157 -14.59 8.45 25.00
CA GLU A 157 -14.97 8.19 26.40
C GLU A 157 -13.78 7.80 27.30
N ASN A 158 -12.76 7.13 26.75
CA ASN A 158 -11.58 6.69 27.51
C ASN A 158 -10.47 7.76 27.60
N GLU A 159 -10.55 8.80 26.77
CA GLU A 159 -9.64 9.96 26.79
C GLU A 159 -10.14 11.10 27.68
N GLN A 160 -11.40 11.03 28.15
CA GLN A 160 -11.99 11.90 29.18
C GLN A 160 -11.71 11.38 30.60
#